data_AF-A0A2V8RCQ5-F1
#
_entry.id   AF-A0A2V8RCQ5-F1
#
_cell.length_a   1.000
_cell.length_b   1.000
_cell.length_c   1.000
_cell.angle_alpha   90.00
_cell.angle_beta   90.00
_cell.angle_gamma   90.00
#
_symmetry.space_group_name_H-M   'P 1'
#
loop_
_entity.id
_entity.type
_entity.pdbx_description
1 polymer ?
#
loop_
_entity_poly.entity_id
_entity_poly.type
_entity_poly.pdbx_seq_one_letter_code
_entity_poly.pdbx_strand_id
1 'polypeptide(L)'
;MAEAKNEIERDASALDDRGTDAAAGLALLRRLRDNGFESDDEKLAVALGRPAEEVRAWMQGAEQPDDDIIIKARGIAQERGIEIE
;
A
#
# COMPACT_ATOMS: atom_id res chain seq x y z
N MET A 1 37.25 18.82 -30.62
CA MET A 1 35.80 18.64 -30.55
C MET A 1 35.52 18.09 -29.17
N ALA A 2 35.00 18.95 -28.29
CA ALA A 2 34.74 18.62 -26.89
C ALA A 2 33.23 18.65 -26.70
N GLU A 3 32.63 17.49 -26.45
CA GLU A 3 31.23 17.39 -26.05
C GLU A 3 31.20 17.17 -24.55
N ALA A 4 30.79 18.22 -23.85
CA ALA A 4 30.54 18.26 -22.42
C ALA A 4 29.03 18.46 -22.19
N LYS A 5 28.57 17.96 -21.03
CA LYS A 5 27.23 18.09 -20.40
C LYS A 5 26.21 17.08 -20.95
N ASN A 6 25.95 15.92 -20.32
CA ASN A 6 25.51 15.66 -18.94
C ASN A 6 24.58 16.74 -18.35
N GLU A 7 23.49 16.31 -17.71
CA GLU A 7 22.32 17.08 -17.24
C GLU A 7 21.15 17.16 -18.24
N ILE A 8 20.45 16.03 -18.45
CA ILE A 8 18.99 16.02 -18.25
C ILE A 8 18.66 14.74 -17.47
N GLU A 9 19.05 14.77 -16.19
CA GLU A 9 18.28 14.13 -15.13
C GLU A 9 16.86 14.72 -15.21
N ARG A 10 15.94 13.95 -15.76
CA ARG A 10 14.50 14.16 -15.58
C ARG A 10 13.94 12.84 -15.10
N ASP A 11 14.15 12.59 -13.81
CA ASP A 11 13.23 12.02 -12.82
C ASP A 11 12.07 11.14 -13.32
N ALA A 12 12.30 10.28 -14.29
CA ALA A 12 11.42 9.17 -14.62
C ALA A 12 11.73 7.92 -13.75
N SER A 13 12.74 8.03 -12.87
CA SER A 13 13.07 7.05 -11.84
C SER A 13 12.57 7.44 -10.44
N ALA A 14 11.75 8.50 -10.34
CA ALA A 14 11.12 8.92 -9.08
C ALA A 14 9.74 8.29 -8.85
N LEU A 15 9.20 7.54 -9.82
CA LEU A 15 8.26 6.45 -9.50
C LEU A 15 9.12 5.26 -9.13
N ASP A 16 9.39 5.19 -7.84
CA ASP A 16 9.98 4.06 -7.15
C ASP A 16 9.37 2.74 -7.66
N ASP A 17 10.11 2.03 -8.51
CA ASP A 17 9.93 0.63 -8.92
C ASP A 17 10.10 -0.33 -7.72
N ARG A 18 9.92 0.16 -6.49
CA ARG A 18 9.44 -0.65 -5.38
C ARG A 18 7.97 -0.90 -5.65
N GLY A 19 7.70 -1.75 -6.63
CA GLY A 19 6.52 -2.58 -6.60
C GLY A 19 6.42 -3.04 -5.16
N THR A 20 5.42 -2.55 -4.45
CA THR A 20 5.13 -3.09 -3.14
C THR A 20 4.74 -4.52 -3.49
N ASP A 21 5.69 -5.46 -3.38
CA ASP A 21 5.47 -6.88 -3.63
C ASP A 21 4.08 -7.17 -3.09
N ALA A 22 3.18 -7.76 -3.88
CA ALA A 22 1.80 -7.95 -3.43
C ALA A 22 1.73 -8.60 -2.03
N ALA A 23 2.77 -9.39 -1.68
CA ALA A 23 3.05 -9.88 -0.33
C ALA A 23 3.30 -8.78 0.73
N ALA A 24 4.15 -7.78 0.45
CA ALA A 24 4.38 -6.61 1.28
C ALA A 24 3.11 -5.74 1.41
N GLY A 25 2.32 -5.60 0.34
CA GLY A 25 1.04 -4.88 0.37
C GLY A 25 0.02 -5.57 1.28
N LEU A 26 -0.04 -6.90 1.20
CA LEU A 26 -0.89 -7.68 2.10
C LEU A 26 -0.42 -7.62 3.56
N ALA A 27 0.89 -7.66 3.80
CA ALA A 27 1.45 -7.51 5.14
C ALA A 27 1.09 -6.15 5.75
N LEU A 28 1.12 -5.09 4.94
CA LEU A 28 0.68 -3.76 5.33
C LEU A 28 -0.81 -3.74 5.72
N LEU A 29 -1.68 -4.32 4.89
CA LEU A 29 -3.12 -4.39 5.17
C LEU A 29 -3.40 -5.17 6.46
N ARG A 30 -2.70 -6.28 6.70
CA ARG A 30 -2.81 -7.05 7.94
C ARG A 30 -2.40 -6.23 9.15
N ARG A 31 -1.23 -5.58 9.11
CA ARG A 31 -0.79 -4.72 10.22
C ARG A 31 -1.76 -3.58 10.49
N LEU A 32 -2.28 -2.94 9.44
CA LEU A 32 -3.27 -1.88 9.56
C LEU A 32 -4.57 -2.41 10.18
N ARG A 33 -5.05 -3.58 9.77
CA ARG A 33 -6.23 -4.21 10.36
C ARG A 33 -6.03 -4.48 11.85
N ASP A 34 -4.95 -5.17 12.19
CA ASP A 34 -4.70 -5.63 13.55
C ASP A 34 -4.44 -4.46 14.51
N ASN A 35 -3.66 -3.46 14.11
CA ASN A 35 -3.30 -2.31 14.96
C ASN A 35 -4.28 -1.14 14.86
N GLY A 36 -4.94 -0.97 13.72
CA GLY A 36 -5.81 0.18 13.44
C GLY A 36 -7.29 -0.10 13.53
N PHE A 37 -7.70 -1.37 13.44
CA PHE A 37 -9.10 -1.77 13.32
C PHE A 37 -9.46 -2.95 14.22
N GLU A 38 -8.72 -3.19 15.31
CA GLU A 38 -9.02 -4.24 16.30
C GLU A 38 -9.09 -5.65 15.66
N SER A 39 -8.31 -5.89 14.60
CA SER A 39 -8.34 -7.13 13.81
C SER A 39 -9.69 -7.41 13.12
N ASP A 40 -10.51 -6.38 12.92
CA ASP A 40 -11.84 -6.49 12.32
C ASP A 40 -11.81 -6.14 10.82
N ASP A 41 -12.13 -7.14 9.99
CA ASP A 41 -12.13 -6.99 8.54
C ASP A 41 -13.22 -6.01 8.06
N GLU A 42 -14.36 -5.91 8.76
CA GLU A 42 -15.47 -5.02 8.39
C GLU A 42 -15.10 -3.56 8.63
N LYS A 43 -14.46 -3.26 9.77
CA LYS A 43 -13.95 -1.91 10.07
C LYS A 43 -12.87 -1.48 9.09
N LEU A 44 -11.96 -2.38 8.71
CA LEU A 44 -10.97 -2.11 7.68
C LEU A 44 -11.64 -1.85 6.33
N ALA A 45 -12.63 -2.66 5.95
CA ALA A 45 -13.38 -2.50 4.71
C ALA A 45 -14.09 -1.15 4.62
N VAL A 46 -14.74 -0.71 5.70
CA VAL A 46 -15.35 0.63 5.80
C VAL A 46 -14.31 1.73 5.60
N ALA A 47 -13.13 1.62 6.23
CA ALA A 47 -12.08 2.61 6.10
C ALA A 47 -11.46 2.67 4.71
N LEU A 48 -11.32 1.51 4.04
CA LEU A 48 -10.83 1.43 2.67
C LEU A 48 -11.90 1.86 1.64
N GLY A 49 -13.18 1.85 2.03
CA GLY A 49 -14.31 2.07 1.12
C GLY A 49 -14.45 0.90 0.14
N ARG A 50 -14.31 -0.32 0.66
CA ARG A 50 -14.36 -1.58 -0.08
C ARG A 50 -15.32 -2.54 0.61
N PRO A 51 -15.90 -3.51 -0.11
CA PRO A 51 -16.76 -4.49 0.50
C PRO A 51 -15.94 -5.46 1.36
N ALA A 52 -16.55 -5.95 2.45
CA ALA A 52 -15.86 -6.83 3.40
C ALA A 52 -15.45 -8.18 2.79
N GLU A 53 -16.16 -8.64 1.74
CA GLU A 53 -15.79 -9.84 0.96
C GLU A 53 -14.44 -9.69 0.26
N GLU A 54 -14.17 -8.55 -0.41
CA GLU A 54 -12.87 -8.27 -1.04
C GLU A 54 -11.76 -8.24 0.01
N VAL A 55 -11.99 -7.53 1.12
CA VAL A 55 -10.99 -7.47 2.21
C VAL A 55 -10.71 -8.87 2.76
N ARG A 56 -11.73 -9.69 2.97
CA ARG A 56 -11.56 -11.08 3.41
C ARG A 56 -10.80 -11.92 2.39
N ALA A 57 -11.08 -11.76 1.10
CA ALA A 57 -10.35 -12.45 0.04
C ALA A 57 -8.86 -12.10 0.04
N TRP A 58 -8.51 -10.82 0.25
CA TRP A 58 -7.13 -10.40 0.45
C TRP A 58 -6.52 -11.04 1.70
N MET A 59 -7.21 -10.97 2.84
CA MET A 59 -6.70 -11.53 4.10
C MET A 59 -6.43 -13.03 4.02
N GLN A 60 -7.27 -13.76 3.26
CA GLN A 60 -7.12 -15.19 2.99
C GLN A 60 -6.08 -15.51 1.89
N GLY A 61 -5.60 -14.50 1.16
CA GLY A 61 -4.70 -14.67 0.03
C GLY A 61 -5.39 -15.27 -1.20
N ALA A 62 -6.72 -15.22 -1.26
CA ALA A 62 -7.50 -15.61 -2.43
C ALA A 62 -7.39 -14.59 -3.57
N GLU A 63 -7.22 -13.31 -3.21
CA GLU A 63 -7.04 -12.20 -4.14
C GLU A 63 -5.89 -11.30 -3.70
N GLN A 64 -5.32 -10.55 -4.64
CA GLN A 64 -4.30 -9.55 -4.35
C GLN A 64 -4.95 -8.15 -4.32
N PRO A 65 -4.61 -7.32 -3.33
CA PRO A 65 -5.06 -5.92 -3.32
C PRO A 65 -4.37 -5.14 -4.44
N ASP A 66 -5.10 -4.23 -5.07
CA ASP A 66 -4.52 -3.27 -6.03
C ASP A 66 -3.59 -2.27 -5.35
N ASP A 67 -2.65 -1.71 -6.11
CA ASP A 67 -1.72 -0.67 -5.63
C ASP A 67 -2.44 0.54 -5.01
N ASP A 68 -3.57 0.98 -5.56
CA ASP A 68 -4.40 2.05 -5.01
C ASP A 68 -4.88 1.75 -3.57
N ILE A 69 -5.17 0.49 -3.28
CA ILE A 69 -5.57 0.04 -1.94
C ILE A 69 -4.38 0.15 -0.98
N ILE A 70 -3.19 -0.22 -1.43
CA ILE A 70 -1.98 -0.12 -0.63
C ILE A 70 -1.63 1.34 -0.33
N ILE A 71 -1.71 2.23 -1.31
CA ILE A 71 -1.49 3.68 -1.13
C ILE A 71 -2.50 4.25 -0.13
N LYS A 72 -3.78 3.89 -0.26
CA LYS A 72 -4.81 4.33 0.69
C LYS A 72 -4.56 3.80 2.10
N ALA A 73 -4.24 2.52 2.24
CA ALA A 73 -3.96 1.90 3.51
C ALA A 73 -2.75 2.53 4.21
N ARG A 74 -1.68 2.87 3.46
CA ARG A 74 -0.55 3.66 3.98
C ARG A 74 -1.01 5.01 4.53
N GLY A 75 -1.84 5.74 3.79
CA GLY A 75 -2.41 7.02 4.24
C GLY A 75 -3.19 6.88 5.54
N ILE A 76 -4.08 5.89 5.63
CA ILE A 76 -4.87 5.61 6.85
C ILE A 76 -3.97 5.23 8.03
N ALA A 77 -2.93 4.43 7.79
CA ALA A 77 -1.98 4.04 8.83
C ALA A 77 -1.26 5.28 9.39
N GLN A 78 -0.78 6.16 8.52
CA GLN A 78 -0.13 7.41 8.91
C GLN A 78 -1.06 8.32 9.70
N GLU A 79 -2.31 8.51 9.26
CA GLU A 79 -3.32 9.32 9.96
C GLU A 79 -3.66 8.77 11.36
N ARG A 80 -3.54 7.45 11.54
CA ARG A 80 -3.78 6.77 12.83
C ARG A 80 -2.53 6.63 13.68
N GLY A 81 -1.36 7.06 13.21
CA GLY A 81 -0.08 6.90 13.92
C GLY A 81 0.39 5.43 14.01
N ILE A 82 0.01 4.60 13.04
CA ILE A 82 0.42 3.20 12.95
C ILE A 82 1.65 3.11 12.05
N GLU A 83 2.77 2.71 12.63
CA GLU A 83 4.01 2.50 11.89
C GLU A 83 3.90 1.21 11.05
N ILE A 84 4.05 1.34 9.73
CA ILE A 84 4.11 0.21 8.82
C ILE A 84 5.47 0.23 8.11
N GLU A 85 6.37 -0.65 8.52
CA GLU A 85 7.71 -0.87 7.92
C GLU A 85 7.68 -1.75 6.68
#